data_AF-A0A5J4T7V9-F1
#
_entry.id   AF-A0A5J4T7V9-F1
#
_cell.length_a   1.000
_cell.length_b   1.000
_cell.length_c   1.000
_cell.angle_alpha   90.00
_cell.angle_beta   90.00
_cell.angle_gamma   90.00
#
_symmetry.space_group_name_H-M   'P 1'
#
loop_
_entity.id
_entity.type
_entity.pdbx_description
1 polymer ?
#
loop_
_entity_poly.entity_id
_entity_poly.type
_entity_poly.pdbx_seq_one_letter_code
_entity_poly.pdbx_strand_id
1 'polypeptide(L)'
;MIVTNNINPLKIENSDRRYVVCECNPVHRGELKYVSQFNPRDISMTEGKGEIIRASRSKVEDVNINHFNLFIDGLRVQSVESW
;
A
#
# COMPACT_ATOMS: atom_id res chain seq x y z
N MET A 1 18.93 5.46 2.01
CA MET A 1 17.89 6.51 2.10
C MET A 1 17.53 6.90 0.67
N ILE A 2 16.26 6.79 0.30
CA ILE A 2 15.75 7.19 -1.03
C ILE A 2 14.96 8.49 -0.83
N VAL A 3 15.24 9.50 -1.64
CA VAL A 3 14.52 10.78 -1.63
C VAL A 3 14.04 11.05 -3.05
N THR A 4 12.78 11.42 -3.20
CA THR A 4 12.12 11.51 -4.49
C THR A 4 10.89 12.39 -4.39
N ASN A 5 10.60 13.11 -5.47
CA ASN A 5 9.37 13.90 -5.63
C ASN A 5 8.33 13.14 -6.47
N ASN A 6 8.63 11.91 -6.89
CA ASN A 6 7.67 11.06 -7.59
C ASN A 6 6.64 10.52 -6.59
N ILE A 7 5.35 10.67 -6.92
CA ILE A 7 4.21 10.22 -6.12
C ILE A 7 4.24 8.69 -5.93
N ASN A 8 4.71 7.94 -6.94
CA ASN A 8 4.81 6.48 -6.90
C ASN A 8 6.26 6.03 -7.16
N PRO A 9 7.14 6.13 -6.16
CA PRO A 9 8.58 5.95 -6.39
C PRO A 9 9.02 4.50 -6.54
N LEU A 10 8.31 3.57 -5.89
CA LEU A 10 8.54 2.13 -6.01
C LEU A 10 7.29 1.34 -5.62
N LYS A 11 7.20 0.09 -6.07
CA LYS A 11 6.13 -0.83 -5.67
C LYS A 11 6.34 -1.29 -4.23
N ILE A 12 5.38 -1.03 -3.34
CA ILE A 12 5.39 -1.49 -1.94
C ILE A 12 4.20 -2.41 -1.72
N GLU A 13 4.47 -3.58 -1.13
CA GLU A 13 3.44 -4.55 -0.77
C GLU A 13 2.89 -4.26 0.64
N ASN A 14 1.64 -4.65 0.91
CA ASN A 14 1.00 -4.42 2.20
C ASN A 14 1.75 -5.08 3.38
N SER A 15 2.41 -6.22 3.12
CA SER A 15 3.21 -6.94 4.12
C SER A 15 4.66 -6.43 4.21
N ASP A 16 5.03 -5.37 3.49
CA ASP A 16 6.41 -4.88 3.44
C ASP A 16 6.90 -4.40 4.81
N ARG A 17 8.03 -4.98 5.22
CA ARG A 17 8.78 -4.65 6.43
C ARG A 17 10.18 -4.15 6.10
N ARG A 18 10.33 -3.38 5.02
CA ARG A 18 11.63 -2.85 4.58
C ARG A 18 11.64 -1.34 4.47
N TYR A 19 10.50 -0.75 4.08
CA TYR A 19 10.41 0.67 3.82
C TYR A 19 9.54 1.38 4.85
N VAL A 20 10.10 2.43 5.45
CA VAL A 20 9.33 3.48 6.13
C VAL A 20 9.17 4.63 5.16
N VAL A 21 7.95 5.11 5.00
CA VAL A 21 7.64 6.24 4.11
C VAL A 21 7.37 7.47 4.98
N CYS A 22 8.19 8.49 4.78
CA CYS A 22 8.07 9.79 5.43
C CYS A 22 7.72 10.82 4.37
N GLU A 23 6.57 11.47 4.52
CA GLU A 23 6.21 12.60 3.68
C GLU A 23 6.70 13.89 4.33
N CYS A 24 7.42 14.69 3.55
CA CYS A 24 7.92 15.98 4.00
C CYS A 24 7.25 17.07 3.17
N ASN A 25 6.43 17.91 3.81
CA ASN A 25 5.90 19.09 3.14
C ASN A 25 7.03 20.09 2.85
N PRO A 26 7.07 20.70 1.65
CA PRO A 26 8.19 21.52 1.18
C PRO A 26 8.47 22.79 2.02
N VAL A 27 7.55 23.19 2.91
CA VAL A 27 7.60 24.48 3.63
C VAL A 27 8.17 24.35 5.05
N HIS A 28 8.28 23.14 5.62
CA HIS A 28 8.65 22.99 7.04
C HIS A 28 10.15 22.78 7.24
N ARG A 29 10.93 23.88 7.22
CA ARG A 29 12.33 23.92 7.68
C ARG A 29 12.53 23.74 9.20
N GLY A 30 11.49 23.47 9.99
CA GLY A 30 11.55 23.62 11.45
C GLY A 30 10.90 22.55 12.34
N GLU A 31 9.99 21.71 11.84
CA GLU A 31 9.37 20.66 12.67
C GLU A 31 9.92 19.27 12.33
N LEU A 32 11.15 19.01 12.77
CA LEU A 32 11.81 17.72 12.68
C LEU A 32 11.41 16.74 13.80
N LYS A 33 10.24 16.92 14.43
CA LYS A 33 9.78 16.05 15.52
C LYS A 33 9.72 14.58 15.11
N TYR A 34 9.46 14.32 13.82
CA TYR A 34 9.40 12.97 13.26
C TYR A 34 10.78 12.30 13.15
N VAL A 35 11.85 13.08 12.94
CA VAL A 35 13.21 12.54 12.77
C VAL A 35 13.82 12.16 14.12
N SER A 36 13.54 12.92 15.18
CA SER A 36 14.11 12.65 16.52
C SER A 36 13.50 11.43 17.21
N GLN A 37 12.29 11.02 16.82
CA GLN A 37 11.61 9.81 17.35
C GLN A 37 11.65 8.64 16.36
N PHE A 38 12.38 8.77 15.25
CA PHE A 38 12.44 7.74 14.22
C PHE A 38 13.17 6.49 14.73
N ASN A 39 12.44 5.38 14.85
CA ASN A 39 13.02 4.07 15.11
C ASN A 39 13.11 3.28 13.79
N PRO A 40 14.33 2.98 13.28
CA PRO A 40 14.49 2.23 12.02
C PRO A 40 13.89 0.82 12.04
N ARG A 41 13.62 0.26 13.23
CA ARG A 41 12.99 -1.06 13.39
C ARG A 41 11.47 -0.98 13.41
N ASP A 42 10.91 0.20 13.62
CA ASP A 42 9.47 0.40 13.61
C ASP A 42 9.03 0.80 12.21
N ILE A 43 8.31 -0.11 11.56
CA ILE A 43 7.86 0.05 10.18
C ILE A 43 6.35 0.26 10.22
N SER A 44 5.99 1.46 10.66
CA SER A 44 4.61 1.90 10.80
C SER A 44 3.93 2.04 9.44
N MET A 45 2.64 1.74 9.39
CA MET A 45 1.78 2.01 8.23
C MET A 45 1.37 3.49 8.23
N THR A 46 2.24 4.35 7.71
CA THR A 46 1.94 5.79 7.52
C THR A 46 0.96 5.99 6.36
N GLU A 47 0.27 7.14 6.32
CA GLU A 47 -0.66 7.49 5.25
C GLU A 47 -0.01 7.40 3.87
N GLY A 48 1.17 8.02 3.70
CA GLY A 48 1.94 7.93 2.46
C GLY A 48 2.35 6.51 2.07
N LYS A 49 2.65 5.64 3.05
CA LYS A 49 2.90 4.22 2.77
C LYS A 49 1.62 3.52 2.27
N GLY A 50 0.48 3.83 2.88
CA GLY A 50 -0.83 3.31 2.48
C GLY A 50 -1.21 3.70 1.05
N GLU A 51 -0.99 4.96 0.67
CA GLU A 51 -1.25 5.45 -0.69
C GLU A 51 -0.34 4.79 -1.72
N ILE A 52 0.96 4.62 -1.43
CA ILE A 52 1.87 3.91 -2.33
C ILE A 52 1.48 2.43 -2.46
N ILE A 53 1.10 1.75 -1.37
CA ILE A 53 0.61 0.36 -1.41
C ILE A 53 -0.65 0.27 -2.27
N ARG A 54 -1.59 1.21 -2.10
CA ARG A 54 -2.82 1.25 -2.88
C ARG A 54 -2.55 1.47 -4.35
N ALA A 55 -1.66 2.40 -4.70
CA ALA A 55 -1.24 2.63 -6.09
C ALA A 55 -0.45 1.45 -6.66
N SER A 56 0.22 0.68 -5.81
CA SER A 56 0.97 -0.53 -6.18
C SER A 56 0.09 -1.75 -6.45
N ARG A 57 -1.15 -1.76 -5.97
CA ARG A 57 -2.08 -2.88 -6.14
C ARG A 57 -2.56 -2.98 -7.58
N SER A 58 -2.61 -4.22 -8.06
CA SER A 58 -3.19 -4.56 -9.35
C SER A 58 -4.71 -4.68 -9.26
N LYS A 59 -5.39 -4.48 -10.40
CA LYS A 59 -6.83 -4.70 -10.51
C LYS A 59 -7.26 -6.13 -10.14
N VAL A 60 -6.40 -7.11 -10.40
CA VAL A 60 -6.66 -8.51 -10.05
C VAL A 60 -6.64 -8.70 -8.53
N GLU A 61 -5.68 -8.09 -7.84
CA GLU A 61 -5.65 -8.09 -6.37
C GLU A 61 -6.89 -7.41 -5.78
N ASP A 62 -7.37 -6.34 -6.39
CA ASP A 62 -8.63 -5.70 -5.98
C ASP A 62 -9.83 -6.63 -6.11
N VAL A 63 -9.95 -7.34 -7.24
CA VAL A 63 -11.00 -8.35 -7.42
C VAL A 63 -10.88 -9.45 -6.36
N ASN A 64 -9.66 -9.95 -6.12
CA ASN A 64 -9.40 -11.00 -5.15
C ASN A 64 -9.76 -10.58 -3.73
N ILE A 65 -9.41 -9.37 -3.33
CA ILE A 65 -9.70 -8.84 -1.99
C ILE A 65 -11.21 -8.61 -1.84
N ASN A 66 -11.87 -8.04 -2.84
CA ASN A 66 -13.29 -7.71 -2.78
C ASN A 66 -14.20 -8.97 -2.79
N HIS A 67 -13.76 -10.06 -3.41
CA HIS A 67 -14.54 -11.30 -3.55
C HIS A 67 -13.97 -12.45 -2.72
N PHE A 68 -13.04 -12.20 -1.80
CA PHE A 68 -12.34 -13.24 -1.04
C PHE A 68 -13.32 -14.22 -0.37
N ASN A 69 -14.32 -13.72 0.35
CA ASN A 69 -15.32 -14.57 1.01
C ASN A 69 -16.14 -15.40 0.01
N LEU A 70 -16.51 -14.82 -1.14
CA LEU A 70 -17.23 -15.55 -2.20
C LEU A 70 -16.38 -16.68 -2.79
N PHE A 71 -15.06 -16.50 -2.86
CA PHE A 71 -14.14 -17.54 -3.29
C PHE A 71 -13.99 -18.65 -2.24
N ILE A 72 -13.97 -18.31 -0.95
CA ILE A 72 -13.95 -19.28 0.15
C ILE A 72 -15.25 -20.08 0.21
N ASP A 73 -16.40 -19.42 0.04
CA ASP A 73 -17.73 -20.04 0.13
C ASP A 73 -18.09 -20.89 -1.10
N GLY A 74 -17.27 -20.83 -2.16
CA GLY A 74 -17.42 -21.58 -3.39
C GLY A 74 -18.25 -20.84 -4.44
N LEU A 75 -17.62 -20.58 -5.60
CA LEU A 75 -18.30 -19.96 -6.74
C LEU A 75 -19.31 -20.95 -7.36
N ARG A 76 -20.60 -20.68 -7.18
CA ARG A 76 -21.66 -21.38 -7.93
C ARG A 76 -21.71 -20.85 -9.35
N VAL A 77 -20.99 -21.49 -10.26
CA VAL A 77 -21.10 -21.20 -11.71
C VAL A 77 -22.39 -21.80 -12.23
N GLN A 78 -23.31 -20.98 -12.72
CA GLN A 78 -24.44 -21.47 -13.50
C GLN A 78 -23.94 -21.82 -14.90
N SER A 79 -24.08 -23.07 -15.31
CA SER A 79 -23.83 -23.47 -16.70
C SER A 79 -24.85 -22.77 -17.58
N VAL A 80 -24.39 -21.83 -18.40
CA VAL A 80 -25.23 -21.29 -19.47
C VAL A 80 -25.21 -22.34 -20.56
N GLU A 81 -26.35 -22.98 -20.84
CA GLU A 81 -26.47 -23.83 -22.03
C GLU A 81 -26.19 -22.95 -23.25
N SER A 82 -25.16 -23.33 -24.02
CA SER A 82 -24.89 -22.71 -25.31
C SER A 82 -26.00 -23.11 -26.26
N TRP A 83 -26.71 -22.12 -26.80
CA TRP A 83 -27.61 -22.27 -27.93
C TRP A 83 -26.84 -22.64 -29.19
#